data_AF-A0A0C2WGG7-F1
#
_entry.id   AF-A0A0C2WGG7-F1
#
_cell.length_a   1.000
_cell.length_b   1.000
_cell.length_c   1.000
_cell.angle_alpha   90.00
_cell.angle_beta   90.00
_cell.angle_gamma   90.00
#
_symmetry.space_group_name_H-M   'P 1'
#
loop_
_entity.id
_entity.type
_entity.pdbx_description
1 polymer ?
#
loop_
_entity_poly.entity_id
_entity_poly.type
_entity_poly.pdbx_seq_one_letter_code
_entity_poly.pdbx_strand_id
1 'polypeptide(L)'
;MISSIGSISFIDRINQHYTSKRSSKELAKQAKLFIGAVAASPKVIPQWLRRFEFDLDLFLRTLLECVPTSLSRRYVASAILGCIAGEWHCSESVENLRELALNWFGHLFWTFKSAGADGMLATSDDVLHHYIREAVLRREGYRCLVTGVYDWQRAQRHQVPKANMDYACILPRTARPDHSRDDAKRSIHDYFSPASWDIFQHYMSVAIDDEEVLLDELESPANAVAMELDAGYSFQQFYFSLETCPGQVPDNHVIVPYDHEISDLCAIAPLQDRISLYGQMAAGDSISTPSPLFLQIHATIAKVLYFSRAGIVIDRINDYLGQNHPVLQRLDFESARMTLELNDSVEKMFANLGKEKKRESESESESDGTRCKKFEASVRRELKRRKLV
;
A
#
# COMPACT_ATOMS: atom_id res chain seq x y z
N MET A 1 23.53 -0.28 11.24
CA MET A 1 23.41 1.19 11.27
C MET A 1 21.98 1.48 11.72
N ILE A 2 21.80 2.27 12.77
CA ILE A 2 20.46 2.72 13.17
C ILE A 2 19.99 3.68 12.07
N SER A 3 18.79 3.47 11.54
CA SER A 3 18.21 4.39 10.55
C SER A 3 18.20 5.81 11.12
N SER A 4 18.69 6.80 10.37
CA SER A 4 18.67 8.19 10.83
C SER A 4 17.26 8.79 10.84
N ILE A 5 16.31 8.11 10.20
CA ILE A 5 14.90 8.49 10.15
C ILE A 5 14.29 8.32 11.52
N GLY A 6 13.64 9.38 12.00
CA GLY A 6 13.14 9.47 13.37
C GLY A 6 14.18 9.96 14.38
N SER A 7 15.43 10.20 13.98
CA SER A 7 16.39 10.89 14.86
C SER A 7 15.96 12.35 15.07
N ILE A 8 16.32 12.92 16.22
CA ILE A 8 16.10 14.34 16.53
C ILE A 8 16.64 15.22 15.40
N SER A 9 17.83 14.91 14.88
CA SER A 9 18.42 15.69 13.79
C SER A 9 17.59 15.66 12.50
N PHE A 10 16.94 14.54 12.19
CA PHE A 10 16.06 14.43 11.04
C PHE A 10 14.78 15.24 11.24
N ILE A 11 14.14 15.12 12.40
CA ILE A 11 12.95 15.89 12.77
C ILE A 11 13.24 17.40 12.73
N ASP A 12 14.38 17.84 13.23
CA ASP A 12 14.81 19.24 13.19
C ASP A 12 14.94 19.75 11.75
N ARG A 13 15.48 18.94 10.83
CA ARG A 13 15.56 19.31 9.41
C ARG A 13 14.18 19.40 8.75
N ILE A 14 13.26 18.49 9.08
CA ILE A 14 11.87 18.60 8.61
C ILE A 14 11.26 19.91 9.10
N ASN A 15 11.37 20.20 10.40
CA ASN A 15 10.82 21.40 11.02
C ASN A 15 11.43 22.67 10.44
N GLN A 16 12.74 22.67 10.13
CA GLN A 16 13.40 23.79 9.47
C GLN A 16 12.78 24.11 8.10
N HIS A 17 12.49 23.09 7.29
CA HIS A 17 11.84 23.28 5.99
C HIS A 17 10.36 23.65 6.14
N TYR A 18 9.66 22.98 7.04
CA TYR A 18 8.23 23.17 7.29
C TYR A 18 7.93 24.59 7.79
N THR A 19 8.71 25.11 8.72
CA THR A 19 8.54 26.47 9.27
C THR A 19 9.21 27.57 8.43
N SER A 20 9.90 27.21 7.34
CA SER A 20 10.59 28.18 6.48
C SER A 20 9.63 29.18 5.83
N LYS A 21 10.14 30.34 5.39
CA LYS A 21 9.36 31.33 4.63
C LYS A 21 9.08 30.91 3.17
N ARG A 22 9.62 29.77 2.71
CA ARG A 22 9.42 29.30 1.33
C ARG A 22 7.97 28.90 1.10
N SER A 23 7.45 29.12 -0.10
CA SER A 23 6.11 28.66 -0.45
C SER A 23 6.06 27.13 -0.53
N SER A 24 4.90 26.51 -0.29
CA SER A 24 4.75 25.05 -0.44
C SER A 24 5.06 24.57 -1.86
N LYS A 25 4.77 25.41 -2.87
CA LYS A 25 5.12 25.14 -4.28
C LYS A 25 6.63 25.10 -4.51
N GLU A 26 7.38 25.99 -3.85
CA GLU A 26 8.84 26.03 -3.98
C GLU A 26 9.50 24.86 -3.26
N LEU A 27 9.05 24.51 -2.06
CA LEU A 27 9.50 23.31 -1.37
C LEU A 27 9.22 22.05 -2.20
N ALA A 28 8.01 21.92 -2.76
CA ALA A 28 7.66 20.79 -3.62
C ALA A 28 8.55 20.73 -4.88
N LYS A 29 8.86 21.87 -5.50
CA LYS A 29 9.78 21.93 -6.65
C LYS A 29 11.18 21.43 -6.26
N GLN A 30 11.70 21.86 -5.11
CA GLN A 30 13.02 21.42 -4.63
C GLN A 30 13.02 19.93 -4.28
N ALA A 31 11.96 19.44 -3.63
CA ALA A 31 11.80 18.02 -3.34
C ALA A 31 11.85 17.18 -4.63
N LYS A 32 11.11 17.56 -5.70
CA LYS A 32 11.17 16.87 -7.00
C LYS A 32 12.56 16.84 -7.62
N LEU A 33 13.30 17.95 -7.52
CA LEU A 33 14.68 18.02 -8.02
C LEU A 33 15.59 17.06 -7.24
N PHE A 34 15.43 17.00 -5.91
CA PHE A 34 16.19 16.09 -5.06
C PHE A 34 15.86 14.62 -5.35
N ILE A 35 14.57 14.26 -5.49
CA ILE A 35 14.17 12.88 -5.86
C ILE A 35 14.81 12.50 -7.21
N GLY A 36 14.71 13.35 -8.23
CA GLY A 36 15.31 13.07 -9.54
C GLY A 36 16.84 12.94 -9.51
N ALA A 37 17.50 13.73 -8.65
CA ALA A 37 18.94 13.64 -8.43
C ALA A 37 19.35 12.32 -7.77
N VAL A 38 18.55 11.81 -6.83
CA VAL A 38 18.78 10.54 -6.14
C VAL A 38 18.44 9.34 -7.05
N ALA A 39 17.37 9.43 -7.85
CA ALA A 39 16.88 8.36 -8.73
C ALA A 39 17.93 7.87 -9.75
N ALA A 40 18.89 8.72 -10.12
CA ALA A 40 20.01 8.34 -10.97
C ALA A 40 20.97 7.31 -10.31
N SER A 41 20.87 7.08 -9.00
CA SER A 41 21.71 6.13 -8.27
C SER A 41 21.14 4.71 -8.32
N PRO A 42 21.91 3.69 -8.76
CA PRO A 42 21.45 2.31 -8.82
C PRO A 42 21.27 1.66 -7.43
N LYS A 43 21.61 2.35 -6.33
CA LYS A 43 21.51 1.84 -4.95
C LYS A 43 20.21 2.23 -4.23
N VAL A 44 19.33 2.98 -4.89
CA VAL A 44 18.14 3.58 -4.27
C VAL A 44 17.11 2.53 -3.86
N ILE A 45 16.91 1.47 -4.64
CA ILE A 45 15.85 0.49 -4.35
C ILE A 45 16.48 -0.76 -3.70
N PRO A 46 15.97 -1.22 -2.53
CA PRO A 46 16.42 -2.47 -1.92
C PRO A 46 16.26 -3.63 -2.89
N GLN A 47 17.19 -4.58 -2.86
CA GLN A 47 17.18 -5.67 -3.84
C GLN A 47 15.91 -6.52 -3.79
N TRP A 48 15.40 -6.81 -2.58
CA TRP A 48 14.17 -7.56 -2.38
C TRP A 48 12.97 -6.89 -3.04
N LEU A 49 12.97 -5.56 -3.17
CA LEU A 49 11.86 -4.80 -3.72
C LEU A 49 11.97 -4.64 -5.25
N ARG A 50 13.19 -4.73 -5.81
CA ARG A 50 13.42 -4.67 -7.28
C ARG A 50 12.70 -5.78 -8.04
N ARG A 51 12.58 -6.97 -7.45
CA ARG A 51 11.88 -8.11 -8.08
C ARG A 51 10.40 -7.82 -8.35
N PHE A 52 9.83 -6.86 -7.62
CA PHE A 52 8.43 -6.45 -7.75
C PHE A 52 8.24 -5.21 -8.63
N GLU A 53 9.33 -4.69 -9.23
CA GLU A 53 9.33 -3.50 -10.11
C GLU A 53 8.91 -2.20 -9.41
N PHE A 54 9.19 -2.05 -8.11
CA PHE A 54 8.92 -0.81 -7.40
C PHE A 54 9.80 0.34 -7.90
N ASP A 55 9.18 1.48 -8.19
CA ASP A 55 9.85 2.71 -8.58
C ASP A 55 9.72 3.76 -7.48
N LEU A 56 10.83 4.01 -6.78
CA LEU A 56 10.87 4.96 -5.68
C LEU A 56 10.70 6.42 -6.14
N ASP A 57 11.25 6.80 -7.30
CA ASP A 57 11.13 8.17 -7.84
C ASP A 57 9.67 8.46 -8.17
N LEU A 58 9.04 7.52 -8.88
CA LEU A 58 7.62 7.63 -9.23
C LEU A 58 6.74 7.66 -7.98
N PHE A 59 7.01 6.82 -6.97
CA PHE A 59 6.27 6.80 -5.71
C PHE A 59 6.33 8.13 -4.96
N LEU A 60 7.53 8.65 -4.69
CA LEU A 60 7.68 9.90 -3.94
C LEU A 60 7.12 11.12 -4.69
N ARG A 61 7.25 11.16 -6.02
CA ARG A 61 6.63 12.21 -6.83
C ARG A 61 5.11 12.14 -6.77
N THR A 62 4.55 10.94 -6.89
CA THR A 62 3.10 10.73 -6.85
C THR A 62 2.54 11.15 -5.50
N LEU A 63 3.19 10.78 -4.40
CA LEU A 63 2.83 11.25 -3.06
C LEU A 63 2.72 12.77 -3.00
N LEU A 64 3.74 13.46 -3.49
CA LEU A 64 3.81 14.92 -3.46
C LEU A 64 2.72 15.59 -4.32
N GLU A 65 2.28 14.95 -5.41
CA GLU A 65 1.22 15.46 -6.27
C GLU A 65 -0.19 15.16 -5.75
N CYS A 66 -0.40 13.98 -5.15
CA CYS A 66 -1.70 13.48 -4.73
C CYS A 66 -2.14 13.96 -3.34
N VAL A 67 -1.26 14.60 -2.55
CA VAL A 67 -1.61 15.20 -1.25
C VAL A 67 -2.91 16.04 -1.29
N PRO A 68 -3.78 15.91 -0.26
CA PRO A 68 -5.11 16.52 -0.29
C PRO A 68 -5.09 18.04 -0.02
N THR A 69 -4.10 18.54 0.71
CA THR A 69 -4.02 19.96 1.12
C THR A 69 -2.66 20.59 0.84
N SER A 70 -2.60 21.92 0.88
CA SER A 70 -1.32 22.66 0.80
C SER A 70 -0.42 22.43 2.01
N LEU A 71 -1.00 22.06 3.15
CA LEU A 71 -0.27 21.75 4.39
C LEU A 71 0.37 20.36 4.28
N SER A 72 -0.40 19.36 3.87
CA SER A 72 0.10 18.02 3.53
C SER A 72 1.23 18.08 2.50
N ARG A 73 1.07 18.87 1.43
CA ARG A 73 2.13 19.08 0.43
C ARG A 73 3.41 19.64 1.04
N ARG A 74 3.27 20.59 1.97
CA ARG A 74 4.39 21.20 2.67
C ARG A 74 5.10 20.19 3.55
N TYR A 75 4.36 19.40 4.30
CA TYR A 75 4.90 18.32 5.12
C TYR A 75 5.68 17.32 4.26
N VAL A 76 5.07 16.76 3.21
CA VAL A 76 5.72 15.77 2.33
C VAL A 76 7.00 16.34 1.71
N ALA A 77 6.94 17.57 1.17
CA ALA A 77 8.13 18.21 0.62
C ALA A 77 9.22 18.45 1.68
N SER A 78 8.84 18.81 2.91
CA SER A 78 9.77 19.06 4.01
C SER A 78 10.40 17.76 4.52
N ALA A 79 9.64 16.66 4.58
CA ALA A 79 10.14 15.33 4.90
C ALA A 79 11.19 14.86 3.88
N ILE A 80 10.88 14.99 2.58
CA ILE A 80 11.80 14.65 1.49
C ILE A 80 13.09 15.49 1.57
N LEU A 81 12.98 16.81 1.75
CA LEU A 81 14.14 17.69 1.87
C LEU A 81 14.93 17.45 3.16
N GLY A 82 14.25 17.04 4.24
CA GLY A 82 14.87 16.67 5.51
C GLY A 82 15.79 15.44 5.42
N CYS A 83 15.66 14.63 4.36
CA CYS A 83 16.58 13.52 4.10
C CYS A 83 17.99 13.99 3.70
N ILE A 84 18.18 15.24 3.25
CA ILE A 84 19.47 15.75 2.78
C ILE A 84 20.46 15.88 3.97
N ALA A 85 21.47 15.03 3.98
CA ALA A 85 22.59 15.05 4.91
C ALA A 85 23.84 15.62 4.23
N GLY A 86 23.91 16.96 4.15
CA GLY A 86 24.97 17.66 3.43
C GLY A 86 24.66 17.85 1.94
N GLU A 87 25.18 16.98 1.09
CA GLU A 87 24.98 17.05 -0.37
C GLU A 87 23.86 16.13 -0.86
N TRP A 88 23.26 16.47 -2.01
CA TRP A 88 22.12 15.71 -2.57
C TRP A 88 22.48 14.27 -2.96
N HIS A 89 23.70 14.05 -3.43
CA HIS A 89 24.13 12.74 -3.94
C HIS A 89 24.97 11.93 -2.93
N CYS A 90 25.13 12.42 -1.70
CA CYS A 90 25.87 11.66 -0.71
C CYS A 90 25.11 10.37 -0.34
N SER A 91 25.85 9.33 0.03
CA SER A 91 25.27 8.01 0.33
C SER A 91 24.24 8.08 1.46
N GLU A 92 24.41 8.99 2.41
CA GLU A 92 23.50 9.18 3.55
C GLU A 92 22.16 9.81 3.09
N SER A 93 22.19 10.84 2.23
CA SER A 93 20.97 11.44 1.65
C SER A 93 20.15 10.42 0.86
N VAL A 94 20.83 9.57 0.08
CA VAL A 94 20.18 8.50 -0.69
C VAL A 94 19.54 7.47 0.23
N GLU A 95 20.24 7.06 1.29
CA GLU A 95 19.74 6.11 2.28
C GLU A 95 18.53 6.67 3.05
N ASN A 96 18.61 7.92 3.49
CA ASN A 96 17.52 8.60 4.20
C ASN A 96 16.28 8.77 3.31
N LEU A 97 16.46 9.06 2.01
CA LEU A 97 15.32 9.15 1.11
C LEU A 97 14.69 7.76 0.88
N ARG A 98 15.52 6.72 0.78
CA ARG A 98 15.07 5.34 0.65
C ARG A 98 14.25 4.89 1.84
N GLU A 99 14.79 5.01 3.04
CA GLU A 99 14.09 4.58 4.25
C GLU A 99 12.80 5.40 4.47
N LEU A 100 12.75 6.69 4.05
CA LEU A 100 11.52 7.49 4.14
C LEU A 100 10.44 6.91 3.24
N ALA A 101 10.80 6.59 1.99
CA ALA A 101 9.89 5.97 1.04
C ALA A 101 9.41 4.61 1.53
N LEU A 102 10.29 3.78 2.09
CA LEU A 102 9.93 2.47 2.64
C LEU A 102 8.99 2.60 3.84
N ASN A 103 9.23 3.55 4.74
CA ASN A 103 8.36 3.78 5.89
C ASN A 103 6.95 4.19 5.45
N TRP A 104 6.84 5.11 4.49
CA TRP A 104 5.53 5.51 3.95
C TRP A 104 4.86 4.38 3.18
N PHE A 105 5.61 3.68 2.31
CA PHE A 105 5.10 2.52 1.57
C PHE A 105 4.56 1.45 2.53
N GLY A 106 5.35 1.09 3.54
CA GLY A 106 5.05 0.01 4.47
C GLY A 106 3.95 0.33 5.47
N HIS A 107 4.09 1.44 6.20
CA HIS A 107 3.21 1.77 7.32
C HIS A 107 1.93 2.49 6.91
N LEU A 108 1.84 3.05 5.70
CA LEU A 108 0.61 3.65 5.19
C LEU A 108 0.03 2.79 4.06
N PHE A 109 0.69 2.72 2.91
CA PHE A 109 0.04 2.16 1.71
C PHE A 109 -0.14 0.64 1.75
N TRP A 110 0.89 -0.10 2.17
CA TRP A 110 0.82 -1.56 2.28
C TRP A 110 -0.16 -1.99 3.37
N THR A 111 -0.16 -1.31 4.53
CA THR A 111 -1.08 -1.64 5.63
C THR A 111 -2.54 -1.42 5.23
N PHE A 112 -2.87 -0.27 4.63
CA PHE A 112 -4.24 0.01 4.17
C PHE A 112 -4.71 -0.97 3.09
N LYS A 113 -3.89 -1.21 2.07
CA LYS A 113 -4.27 -2.11 0.97
C LYS A 113 -4.39 -3.57 1.41
N SER A 114 -3.49 -4.02 2.28
CA SER A 114 -3.54 -5.39 2.82
C SER A 114 -4.71 -5.57 3.79
N ALA A 115 -5.03 -4.57 4.61
CA ALA A 115 -6.20 -4.60 5.49
C ALA A 115 -7.51 -4.67 4.70
N GLY A 116 -7.59 -4.01 3.54
CA GLY A 116 -8.75 -4.11 2.65
C GLY A 116 -9.02 -5.51 2.12
N ALA A 117 -8.03 -6.42 2.13
CA ALA A 117 -8.20 -7.79 1.63
C ALA A 117 -8.88 -8.70 2.67
N ASP A 118 -8.61 -8.44 3.96
CA ASP A 118 -9.18 -9.14 5.10
C ASP A 118 -10.60 -8.65 5.46
N GLY A 119 -10.96 -7.42 5.04
CA GLY A 119 -12.16 -6.70 5.49
C GLY A 119 -13.52 -7.39 5.26
N MET A 120 -13.58 -8.42 4.41
CA MET A 120 -14.80 -9.20 4.14
C MET A 120 -14.97 -10.42 5.07
N LEU A 121 -13.96 -10.77 5.86
CA LEU A 121 -13.99 -11.90 6.80
C LEU A 121 -13.91 -11.38 8.23
N ALA A 122 -14.95 -10.65 8.66
CA ALA A 122 -15.05 -10.17 10.04
C ALA A 122 -14.88 -11.34 11.02
N THR A 123 -13.79 -11.32 11.79
CA THR A 123 -13.59 -12.20 12.93
C THR A 123 -14.06 -11.49 14.20
N SER A 124 -15.16 -11.99 14.79
CA SER A 124 -15.43 -12.02 16.25
C SER A 124 -16.05 -10.82 16.98
N ASP A 125 -16.32 -9.66 16.39
CA ASP A 125 -17.20 -8.65 17.04
C ASP A 125 -18.54 -8.51 16.30
N ASP A 126 -19.27 -9.62 16.26
CA ASP A 126 -20.51 -9.78 15.49
C ASP A 126 -21.54 -8.68 15.78
N VAL A 127 -21.54 -8.09 16.99
CA VAL A 127 -22.56 -7.10 17.39
C VAL A 127 -22.32 -5.74 16.75
N LEU A 128 -21.11 -5.18 16.86
CA LEU A 128 -20.81 -3.86 16.27
C LEU A 128 -20.87 -3.93 14.74
N HIS A 129 -20.30 -4.99 14.15
CA HIS A 129 -20.37 -5.21 12.70
C HIS A 129 -21.83 -5.33 12.22
N HIS A 130 -22.67 -6.09 12.93
CA HIS A 130 -24.09 -6.19 12.59
C HIS A 130 -24.82 -4.85 12.71
N TYR A 131 -24.53 -4.06 13.75
CA TYR A 131 -25.10 -2.72 13.93
C TYR A 131 -24.73 -1.78 12.77
N ILE A 132 -23.44 -1.68 12.44
CA ILE A 132 -22.96 -0.84 11.33
C ILE A 132 -23.59 -1.30 10.02
N ARG A 133 -23.57 -2.60 9.74
CA ARG A 133 -24.18 -3.19 8.54
C ARG A 133 -25.64 -2.79 8.39
N GLU A 134 -26.47 -3.05 9.40
CA GLU A 134 -27.92 -2.73 9.31
C GLU A 134 -28.18 -1.22 9.25
N ALA A 135 -27.36 -0.39 9.91
CA ALA A 135 -27.48 1.06 9.82
C ALA A 135 -27.15 1.56 8.40
N VAL A 136 -26.03 1.11 7.83
CA VAL A 136 -25.58 1.51 6.48
C VAL A 136 -26.56 1.02 5.42
N LEU A 137 -27.02 -0.23 5.50
CA LEU A 137 -28.02 -0.74 4.56
C LEU A 137 -29.34 0.03 4.65
N ARG A 138 -29.82 0.38 5.84
CA ARG A 138 -31.03 1.22 5.99
C ARG A 138 -30.84 2.62 5.42
N ARG A 139 -29.70 3.25 5.68
CA ARG A 139 -29.37 4.59 5.17
C ARG A 139 -29.47 4.67 3.65
N GLU A 140 -28.95 3.65 2.96
CA GLU A 140 -28.96 3.53 1.50
C GLU A 140 -30.19 2.78 0.96
N GLY A 141 -31.28 2.71 1.73
CA GLY A 141 -32.55 2.11 1.28
C GLY A 141 -32.43 0.64 0.83
N TYR A 142 -31.50 -0.11 1.41
CA TYR A 142 -31.11 -1.47 1.04
C TYR A 142 -30.61 -1.60 -0.40
N ARG A 143 -29.94 -0.57 -0.92
CA ARG A 143 -29.36 -0.54 -2.27
C ARG A 143 -27.85 -0.43 -2.24
N CYS A 144 -27.20 -1.02 -3.22
CA CYS A 144 -25.81 -0.73 -3.52
C CYS A 144 -25.68 0.71 -3.99
N LEU A 145 -24.77 1.44 -3.35
CA LEU A 145 -24.48 2.84 -3.68
C LEU A 145 -23.98 2.99 -5.12
N VAL A 146 -23.21 2.01 -5.63
CA VAL A 146 -22.57 2.04 -6.96
C VAL A 146 -23.47 1.45 -8.05
N THR A 147 -23.99 0.24 -7.83
CA THR A 147 -24.72 -0.52 -8.87
C THR A 147 -26.23 -0.29 -8.81
N GLY A 148 -26.73 0.25 -7.70
CA GLY A 148 -28.16 0.48 -7.47
C GLY A 148 -28.99 -0.79 -7.24
N VAL A 149 -28.36 -1.97 -7.21
CA VAL A 149 -29.03 -3.27 -6.96
C VAL A 149 -29.56 -3.32 -5.54
N TYR A 150 -30.63 -4.07 -5.31
CA TYR A 150 -31.22 -4.20 -3.99
C TYR A 150 -30.72 -5.43 -3.23
N ASP A 151 -30.65 -5.34 -1.91
CA ASP A 151 -30.38 -6.48 -1.04
C ASP A 151 -31.45 -7.56 -1.19
N TRP A 152 -31.09 -8.77 -1.58
CA TRP A 152 -32.07 -9.82 -1.89
C TRP A 152 -32.95 -10.20 -0.69
N GLN A 153 -32.43 -10.06 0.55
CA GLN A 153 -33.17 -10.42 1.78
C GLN A 153 -34.26 -9.40 2.11
N ARG A 154 -34.07 -8.14 1.74
CA ARG A 154 -34.94 -7.01 2.12
C ARG A 154 -35.73 -6.45 0.94
N ALA A 155 -35.30 -6.72 -0.29
CA ALA A 155 -35.92 -6.22 -1.51
C ALA A 155 -37.35 -6.75 -1.71
N GLN A 156 -38.26 -5.84 -2.02
CA GLN A 156 -39.61 -6.16 -2.46
C GLN A 156 -39.58 -6.94 -3.79
N ARG A 157 -40.69 -7.60 -4.15
CA ARG A 157 -40.75 -8.44 -5.36
C ARG A 157 -40.50 -7.68 -6.65
N HIS A 158 -40.89 -6.41 -6.73
CA HIS A 158 -40.72 -5.58 -7.93
C HIS A 158 -39.36 -4.88 -8.00
N GLN A 159 -38.56 -4.94 -6.93
CA GLN A 159 -37.23 -4.34 -6.89
C GLN A 159 -36.22 -5.32 -7.50
N VAL A 160 -35.74 -5.01 -8.69
CA VAL A 160 -34.75 -5.78 -9.45
C VAL A 160 -33.78 -4.82 -10.13
N PRO A 161 -32.50 -5.18 -10.32
CA PRO A 161 -31.84 -6.44 -9.92
C PRO A 161 -31.61 -6.57 -8.40
N LYS A 162 -31.33 -7.81 -7.93
CA LYS A 162 -31.06 -8.15 -6.53
C LYS A 162 -29.69 -8.81 -6.38
N ALA A 163 -28.98 -8.54 -5.29
CA ALA A 163 -27.68 -9.15 -4.98
C ALA A 163 -27.49 -9.35 -3.47
N ASN A 164 -26.45 -10.10 -3.08
CA ASN A 164 -25.95 -10.10 -1.70
C ASN A 164 -25.35 -8.75 -1.40
N MET A 165 -25.88 -8.08 -0.37
CA MET A 165 -25.40 -6.77 0.06
C MET A 165 -24.68 -6.88 1.38
N ASP A 166 -23.60 -6.12 1.47
CA ASP A 166 -22.91 -5.83 2.73
C ASP A 166 -22.55 -4.34 2.79
N TYR A 167 -21.77 -3.95 3.79
CA TYR A 167 -21.11 -2.67 3.81
C TYR A 167 -19.62 -2.82 3.52
N ALA A 168 -19.05 -1.83 2.83
CA ALA A 168 -17.63 -1.69 2.66
C ALA A 168 -17.13 -0.56 3.57
N CYS A 169 -16.13 -0.84 4.40
CA CYS A 169 -15.43 0.20 5.15
C CYS A 169 -14.71 1.15 4.16
N ILE A 170 -14.80 2.46 4.41
CA ILE A 170 -14.07 3.47 3.63
C ILE A 170 -12.59 3.42 4.00
N LEU A 171 -12.29 3.45 5.30
CA LEU A 171 -10.94 3.22 5.82
C LEU A 171 -10.93 1.87 6.55
N PRO A 172 -10.20 0.86 6.04
CA PRO A 172 -10.09 -0.43 6.72
C PRO A 172 -9.31 -0.29 8.02
N ARG A 173 -9.57 -1.18 8.99
CA ARG A 173 -8.82 -1.23 10.24
C ARG A 173 -7.41 -1.76 9.95
N THR A 174 -6.38 -0.97 10.23
CA THR A 174 -4.98 -1.27 9.83
C THR A 174 -4.14 -1.89 10.96
N ALA A 175 -4.70 -2.00 12.15
CA ALA A 175 -4.11 -2.72 13.29
C ALA A 175 -5.09 -3.78 13.78
N ARG A 176 -4.57 -4.89 14.31
CA ARG A 176 -5.41 -5.89 14.97
C ARG A 176 -5.48 -5.58 16.47
N PRO A 177 -6.68 -5.56 17.08
CA PRO A 177 -6.81 -5.38 18.51
C PRO A 177 -6.04 -6.47 19.25
N ASP A 178 -5.28 -6.10 20.27
CA ASP A 178 -4.74 -7.06 21.22
C ASP A 178 -5.84 -7.47 22.18
N HIS A 179 -6.57 -8.54 21.84
CA HIS A 179 -7.66 -9.10 22.64
C HIS A 179 -7.20 -9.61 24.03
N SER A 180 -5.90 -9.58 24.36
CA SER A 180 -5.45 -9.90 25.71
C SER A 180 -5.82 -8.84 26.76
N ARG A 181 -6.36 -7.69 26.32
CA ARG A 181 -6.71 -6.54 27.17
C ARG A 181 -8.22 -6.30 27.23
N ASP A 182 -8.95 -7.21 27.87
CA ASP A 182 -10.42 -7.12 28.02
C ASP A 182 -10.90 -5.82 28.71
N ASP A 183 -10.04 -5.11 29.45
CA ASP A 183 -10.38 -3.88 30.19
C ASP A 183 -9.73 -2.59 29.65
N ALA A 184 -8.99 -2.64 28.53
CA ALA A 184 -8.34 -1.44 28.01
C ALA A 184 -9.36 -0.49 27.36
N LYS A 185 -9.28 0.79 27.71
CA LYS A 185 -9.97 1.84 26.95
C LYS A 185 -9.52 1.76 25.50
N ARG A 186 -10.50 1.78 24.58
CA ARG A 186 -10.25 1.84 23.13
C ARG A 186 -9.36 3.05 22.81
N SER A 187 -8.47 2.87 21.85
CA SER A 187 -7.53 3.89 21.41
C SER A 187 -7.49 3.93 19.89
N ILE A 188 -7.15 5.10 19.32
CA ILE A 188 -6.86 5.23 17.89
C ILE A 188 -5.76 4.26 17.42
N HIS A 189 -4.90 3.81 18.35
CA HIS A 189 -3.87 2.82 18.10
C HIS A 189 -4.39 1.38 17.93
N ASP A 190 -5.65 1.11 18.27
CA ASP A 190 -6.33 -0.13 17.90
C ASP A 190 -6.71 -0.12 16.41
N TYR A 191 -6.71 1.05 15.76
CA TYR A 191 -6.95 1.24 14.34
C TYR A 191 -5.67 1.41 13.52
N PHE A 192 -4.68 2.12 14.06
CA PHE A 192 -3.42 2.46 13.39
C PHE A 192 -2.22 2.10 14.25
N SER A 193 -1.17 1.50 13.65
CA SER A 193 0.12 1.45 14.34
C SER A 193 0.60 2.88 14.67
N PRO A 194 1.41 3.11 15.73
CA PRO A 194 1.91 4.45 16.04
C PRO A 194 2.62 5.14 14.87
N ALA A 195 3.38 4.40 14.07
CA ALA A 195 4.03 4.91 12.87
C ALA A 195 3.02 5.25 11.76
N SER A 196 2.02 4.38 11.55
CA SER A 196 0.94 4.62 10.59
C SER A 196 0.17 5.88 10.95
N TRP A 197 -0.14 6.07 12.23
CA TRP A 197 -0.88 7.22 12.75
C TRP A 197 -0.13 8.53 12.55
N ASP A 198 1.17 8.58 12.92
CA ASP A 198 2.02 9.76 12.72
C ASP A 198 2.07 10.19 11.24
N ILE A 199 2.33 9.23 10.35
CA ILE A 199 2.33 9.47 8.90
C ILE A 199 0.95 9.95 8.44
N PHE A 200 -0.11 9.28 8.89
CA PHE A 200 -1.50 9.57 8.50
C PHE A 200 -1.91 10.98 8.90
N GLN A 201 -1.68 11.39 10.15
CA GLN A 201 -2.01 12.72 10.65
C GLN A 201 -1.36 13.81 9.79
N HIS A 202 -0.06 13.69 9.54
CA HIS A 202 0.67 14.70 8.79
C HIS A 202 0.39 14.68 7.29
N TYR A 203 0.27 13.50 6.69
CA TYR A 203 0.00 13.35 5.26
C TYR A 203 -1.44 13.73 4.90
N MET A 204 -2.41 13.43 5.77
CA MET A 204 -3.82 13.76 5.55
C MET A 204 -4.24 15.10 6.17
N SER A 205 -3.36 15.77 6.93
CA SER A 205 -3.65 16.99 7.69
C SER A 205 -4.81 16.81 8.69
N VAL A 206 -4.85 15.68 9.38
CA VAL A 206 -5.81 15.42 10.47
C VAL A 206 -5.27 16.01 11.77
N ALA A 207 -6.09 16.75 12.52
CA ALA A 207 -5.66 17.40 13.75
C ALA A 207 -5.53 16.39 14.91
N ILE A 208 -4.59 16.65 15.82
CA ILE A 208 -4.30 15.77 16.98
C ILE A 208 -5.45 15.83 17.99
N ASP A 209 -6.11 16.98 18.14
CA ASP A 209 -7.17 17.15 19.14
C ASP A 209 -8.45 16.33 18.83
N ASP A 210 -8.49 15.68 17.67
CA ASP A 210 -9.65 14.93 17.17
C ASP A 210 -9.52 13.40 17.34
N GLU A 211 -8.54 12.84 18.07
CA GLU A 211 -8.33 11.37 18.08
C GLU A 211 -9.55 10.58 18.56
N GLU A 212 -10.20 11.02 19.65
CA GLU A 212 -11.39 10.34 20.19
C GLU A 212 -12.57 10.46 19.23
N VAL A 213 -12.80 11.66 18.67
CA VAL A 213 -13.87 11.91 17.70
C VAL A 213 -13.66 11.09 16.43
N LEU A 214 -12.42 11.01 15.95
CA LEU A 214 -12.07 10.23 14.77
C LEU A 214 -12.27 8.73 15.00
N LEU A 215 -11.89 8.23 16.19
CA LEU A 215 -12.11 6.83 16.55
C LEU A 215 -13.60 6.49 16.58
N ASP A 216 -14.42 7.36 17.19
CA ASP A 216 -15.88 7.21 17.19
C ASP A 216 -16.44 7.20 15.77
N GLU A 217 -15.95 8.08 14.88
CA GLU A 217 -16.37 8.10 13.47
C GLU A 217 -15.93 6.83 12.71
N LEU A 218 -14.69 6.35 12.93
CA LEU A 218 -14.14 5.14 12.30
C LEU A 218 -14.96 3.88 12.64
N GLU A 219 -15.53 3.83 13.85
CA GLU A 219 -16.39 2.74 14.35
C GLU A 219 -17.89 3.01 14.13
N SER A 220 -18.23 4.00 13.32
CA SER A 220 -19.62 4.37 13.02
C SER A 220 -19.99 4.07 11.56
N PRO A 221 -21.30 4.17 11.21
CA PRO A 221 -21.75 4.16 9.82
C PRO A 221 -21.10 5.22 8.92
N ALA A 222 -20.46 6.26 9.48
CA ALA A 222 -19.75 7.28 8.70
C ALA A 222 -18.51 6.73 7.98
N ASN A 223 -17.91 5.64 8.47
CA ASN A 223 -16.79 4.95 7.83
C ASN A 223 -17.24 3.80 6.92
N ALA A 224 -18.49 3.81 6.45
CA ALA A 224 -19.05 2.68 5.70
C ALA A 224 -20.05 3.10 4.62
N VAL A 225 -20.11 2.30 3.54
CA VAL A 225 -21.03 2.46 2.42
C VAL A 225 -21.65 1.12 2.03
N ALA A 226 -22.93 1.11 1.66
CA ALA A 226 -23.61 -0.12 1.24
C ALA A 226 -23.12 -0.54 -0.15
N MET A 227 -22.56 -1.74 -0.26
CA MET A 227 -22.02 -2.25 -1.51
C MET A 227 -22.43 -3.71 -1.76
N GLU A 228 -22.55 -4.06 -3.04
CA GLU A 228 -22.58 -5.46 -3.46
C GLU A 228 -21.18 -6.04 -3.23
N LEU A 229 -21.06 -7.34 -2.96
CA LEU A 229 -19.83 -7.97 -2.48
C LEU A 229 -18.60 -7.67 -3.37
N ASP A 230 -18.72 -7.81 -4.70
CA ASP A 230 -17.59 -7.56 -5.61
C ASP A 230 -17.24 -6.08 -5.69
N ALA A 231 -18.25 -5.20 -5.73
CA ALA A 231 -18.04 -3.75 -5.67
C ALA A 231 -17.37 -3.32 -4.35
N GLY A 232 -17.79 -3.91 -3.23
CA GLY A 232 -17.25 -3.66 -1.89
C GLY A 232 -15.79 -4.09 -1.79
N TYR A 233 -15.48 -5.29 -2.28
CA TYR A 233 -14.11 -5.78 -2.37
C TYR A 233 -13.23 -4.86 -3.21
N SER A 234 -13.68 -4.51 -4.42
CA SER A 234 -12.94 -3.62 -5.33
C SER A 234 -12.71 -2.22 -4.73
N PHE A 235 -13.68 -1.69 -4.00
CA PHE A 235 -13.55 -0.42 -3.29
C PHE A 235 -12.50 -0.50 -2.17
N GLN A 236 -12.54 -1.53 -1.33
CA GLN A 236 -11.59 -1.74 -0.24
C GLN A 236 -10.17 -2.06 -0.73
N GLN A 237 -10.05 -2.64 -1.93
CA GLN A 237 -8.78 -2.87 -2.63
C GLN A 237 -8.23 -1.63 -3.34
N PHE A 238 -8.93 -0.50 -3.27
CA PHE A 238 -8.58 0.75 -3.93
C PHE A 238 -8.53 0.68 -5.47
N TYR A 239 -9.29 -0.25 -6.09
CA TYR A 239 -9.43 -0.31 -7.55
C TYR A 239 -10.33 0.79 -8.11
N PHE A 240 -11.14 1.43 -7.28
CA PHE A 240 -11.82 2.67 -7.61
C PHE A 240 -12.01 3.51 -6.34
N SER A 241 -12.31 4.80 -6.49
CA SER A 241 -12.66 5.68 -5.38
C SER A 241 -13.89 6.53 -5.67
N LEU A 242 -14.45 7.12 -4.61
CA LEU A 242 -15.56 8.06 -4.70
C LEU A 242 -15.03 9.48 -4.45
N GLU A 243 -14.99 10.30 -5.49
CA GLU A 243 -14.42 11.65 -5.42
C GLU A 243 -15.49 12.74 -5.43
N THR A 244 -15.36 13.73 -4.56
CA THR A 244 -16.24 14.90 -4.57
C THR A 244 -16.04 15.72 -5.84
N CYS A 245 -17.13 16.05 -6.52
CA CYS A 245 -17.09 16.92 -7.69
C CYS A 245 -16.61 18.34 -7.30
N PRO A 246 -15.54 18.88 -7.92
CA PRO A 246 -15.12 20.26 -7.69
C PRO A 246 -16.26 21.25 -8.01
N GLY A 247 -16.60 22.11 -7.04
CA GLY A 247 -17.60 23.15 -7.22
C GLY A 247 -19.07 22.68 -7.25
N GLN A 248 -19.36 21.45 -6.84
CA GLN A 248 -20.73 20.95 -6.68
C GLN A 248 -21.14 20.83 -5.20
N VAL A 249 -22.42 20.52 -4.98
CA VAL A 249 -22.99 20.17 -3.67
C VAL A 249 -22.11 19.10 -3.01
N PRO A 250 -21.78 19.23 -1.72
CA PRO A 250 -20.82 18.37 -1.00
C PRO A 250 -21.10 16.86 -1.06
N ASP A 251 -22.28 16.46 -1.53
CA ASP A 251 -22.79 15.07 -1.47
C ASP A 251 -22.84 14.35 -2.82
N ASN A 252 -22.38 15.01 -3.88
CA ASN A 252 -22.27 14.43 -5.20
C ASN A 252 -20.84 13.93 -5.44
N HIS A 253 -20.71 12.63 -5.65
CA HIS A 253 -19.43 11.99 -5.93
C HIS A 253 -19.41 11.37 -7.32
N VAL A 254 -18.21 11.33 -7.91
CA VAL A 254 -17.91 10.60 -9.14
C VAL A 254 -17.21 9.30 -8.77
N ILE A 255 -17.58 8.22 -9.45
CA ILE A 255 -16.84 6.96 -9.39
C ILE A 255 -15.62 7.09 -10.28
N VAL A 256 -14.43 6.96 -9.69
CA VAL A 256 -13.16 7.05 -10.41
C VAL A 256 -12.49 5.68 -10.38
N PRO A 257 -12.59 4.88 -11.47
CA PRO A 257 -11.94 3.59 -11.55
C PRO A 257 -10.44 3.73 -11.89
N TYR A 258 -9.65 2.79 -11.40
CA TYR A 258 -8.21 2.68 -11.57
C TYR A 258 -7.88 1.31 -12.16
N ASP A 259 -6.99 1.26 -13.16
CA ASP A 259 -6.58 0.07 -13.95
C ASP A 259 -7.65 -0.60 -14.83
N HIS A 260 -8.93 -0.56 -14.43
CA HIS A 260 -10.02 -1.30 -15.06
C HIS A 260 -11.22 -0.43 -15.41
N GLU A 261 -12.08 -0.89 -16.32
CA GLU A 261 -13.41 -0.30 -16.42
C GLU A 261 -14.22 -0.70 -15.17
N ILE A 262 -15.07 0.19 -14.67
CA ILE A 262 -15.87 -0.09 -13.47
C ILE A 262 -16.77 -1.31 -13.64
N SER A 263 -17.15 -1.65 -14.89
CA SER A 263 -17.88 -2.88 -15.22
C SER A 263 -17.09 -4.16 -15.01
N ASP A 264 -15.76 -4.09 -15.02
CA ASP A 264 -14.89 -5.24 -14.76
C ASP A 264 -14.72 -5.47 -13.24
N LEU A 265 -15.00 -4.44 -12.43
CA LEU A 265 -14.82 -4.42 -10.97
C LEU A 265 -16.09 -4.81 -10.21
N CYS A 266 -17.22 -4.94 -10.89
CA CYS A 266 -18.52 -5.22 -10.31
C CYS A 266 -19.22 -6.32 -11.10
N ALA A 267 -19.84 -7.30 -10.43
CA ALA A 267 -20.68 -8.30 -11.11
C ALA A 267 -21.86 -7.67 -11.87
N ILE A 268 -22.30 -6.49 -11.42
CA ILE A 268 -23.38 -5.72 -12.01
C ILE A 268 -22.85 -4.33 -12.35
N ALA A 269 -22.99 -3.91 -13.60
CA ALA A 269 -22.50 -2.62 -14.05
C ALA A 269 -23.12 -1.46 -13.22
N PRO A 270 -22.36 -0.39 -12.94
CA PRO A 270 -22.89 0.79 -12.27
C PRO A 270 -24.10 1.37 -13.01
N LEU A 271 -25.06 1.87 -12.24
CA LEU A 271 -26.22 2.53 -12.83
C LEU A 271 -25.84 3.88 -13.46
N GLN A 272 -24.90 4.58 -12.84
CA GLN A 272 -24.45 5.93 -13.18
C GLN A 272 -23.00 6.13 -12.72
N ASP A 273 -22.26 7.01 -13.39
CA ASP A 273 -20.91 7.41 -12.96
C ASP A 273 -20.91 8.36 -11.76
N ARG A 274 -22.11 8.85 -11.38
CA ARG A 274 -22.31 9.81 -10.28
C ARG A 274 -23.26 9.23 -9.25
N ILE A 275 -22.93 9.47 -7.99
CA ILE A 275 -23.71 9.05 -6.84
C ILE A 275 -24.05 10.26 -5.96
N SER A 276 -25.20 10.21 -5.29
CA SER A 276 -25.67 11.25 -4.37
C SER A 276 -25.98 10.62 -3.01
N LEU A 277 -25.28 11.05 -1.97
CA LEU A 277 -25.38 10.46 -0.62
C LEU A 277 -26.61 10.93 0.19
N TYR A 278 -27.24 12.05 -0.18
CA TYR A 278 -28.35 12.65 0.59
C TYR A 278 -29.75 12.15 0.21
N GLY A 279 -29.88 11.37 -0.87
CA GLY A 279 -31.15 11.18 -1.55
C GLY A 279 -32.13 10.18 -0.93
N GLN A 280 -31.77 9.44 0.12
CA GLN A 280 -32.49 8.20 0.45
C GLN A 280 -32.98 8.07 1.90
N MET A 281 -32.78 9.06 2.78
CA MET A 281 -33.28 8.95 4.15
C MET A 281 -34.80 9.11 4.20
N ALA A 282 -35.48 8.11 4.77
CA ALA A 282 -36.84 8.28 5.27
C ALA A 282 -36.79 9.24 6.47
N ALA A 283 -37.70 10.23 6.50
CA ALA A 283 -37.76 11.23 7.57
C ALA A 283 -37.90 10.55 8.95
N GLY A 284 -36.82 10.51 9.75
CA GLY A 284 -36.86 10.03 11.14
C GLY A 284 -35.59 9.34 11.66
N ASP A 285 -34.77 8.71 10.81
CA ASP A 285 -33.56 8.00 11.24
C ASP A 285 -32.30 8.86 11.02
N SER A 286 -31.62 9.28 12.09
CA SER A 286 -30.38 10.06 12.03
C SER A 286 -29.15 9.17 11.87
N ILE A 287 -29.09 8.38 10.80
CA ILE A 287 -27.90 7.55 10.49
C ILE A 287 -26.87 8.45 9.79
N SER A 288 -25.63 8.47 10.29
CA SER A 288 -24.57 9.30 9.73
C SER A 288 -24.31 8.94 8.26
N THR A 289 -24.17 9.97 7.41
CA THR A 289 -23.69 9.82 6.03
C THR A 289 -22.20 9.47 6.05
N PRO A 290 -21.67 8.90 4.95
CA PRO A 290 -20.22 8.70 4.79
C PRO A 290 -19.44 9.99 5.09
N SER A 291 -18.39 9.89 5.89
CA SER A 291 -17.54 11.04 6.23
C SER A 291 -16.83 11.54 4.97
N PRO A 292 -16.99 12.83 4.59
CA PRO A 292 -16.29 13.40 3.45
C PRO A 292 -14.76 13.31 3.60
N LEU A 293 -14.27 13.40 4.85
CA LEU A 293 -12.86 13.24 5.17
C LEU A 293 -12.38 11.82 4.81
N PHE A 294 -13.09 10.78 5.24
CA PHE A 294 -12.71 9.39 4.94
C PHE A 294 -12.74 9.10 3.43
N LEU A 295 -13.74 9.61 2.71
CA LEU A 295 -13.79 9.46 1.25
C LEU A 295 -12.61 10.17 0.55
N GLN A 296 -12.26 11.37 1.00
CA GLN A 296 -11.07 12.09 0.50
C GLN A 296 -9.78 11.32 0.77
N ILE A 297 -9.63 10.76 1.98
CA ILE A 297 -8.47 9.96 2.38
C ILE A 297 -8.37 8.70 1.52
N HIS A 298 -9.48 7.96 1.36
CA HIS A 298 -9.54 6.77 0.52
C HIS A 298 -9.15 7.08 -0.94
N ALA A 299 -9.75 8.12 -1.53
CA ALA A 299 -9.42 8.56 -2.89
C ALA A 299 -7.94 8.97 -3.03
N THR A 300 -7.39 9.64 -2.01
CA THR A 300 -5.98 10.03 -1.99
C THR A 300 -5.07 8.79 -2.00
N ILE A 301 -5.37 7.80 -1.16
CA ILE A 301 -4.62 6.54 -1.09
C ILE A 301 -4.72 5.79 -2.43
N ALA A 302 -5.93 5.66 -2.99
CA ALA A 302 -6.16 5.00 -4.26
C ALA A 302 -5.34 5.62 -5.40
N LYS A 303 -5.35 6.96 -5.51
CA LYS A 303 -4.55 7.69 -6.50
C LYS A 303 -3.06 7.41 -6.37
N VAL A 304 -2.53 7.40 -5.14
CA VAL A 304 -1.12 7.12 -4.94
C VAL A 304 -0.80 5.69 -5.37
N LEU A 305 -1.57 4.71 -4.87
CA LEU A 305 -1.40 3.30 -5.20
C LEU A 305 -1.39 3.06 -6.72
N TYR A 306 -2.31 3.70 -7.43
CA TYR A 306 -2.46 3.60 -8.88
C TYR A 306 -1.34 4.33 -9.63
N PHE A 307 -1.23 5.66 -9.48
CA PHE A 307 -0.30 6.46 -10.28
C PHE A 307 1.17 6.14 -10.00
N SER A 308 1.48 5.61 -8.81
CA SER A 308 2.83 5.13 -8.51
C SER A 308 3.08 3.65 -8.80
N ARG A 309 2.05 2.91 -9.21
CA ARG A 309 2.05 1.45 -9.33
C ARG A 309 2.38 0.72 -8.02
N ALA A 310 2.31 1.41 -6.88
CA ALA A 310 2.57 0.79 -5.57
C ALA A 310 1.51 -0.27 -5.24
N GLY A 311 0.26 -0.09 -5.72
CA GLY A 311 -0.79 -1.10 -5.57
C GLY A 311 -0.37 -2.45 -6.15
N ILE A 312 0.01 -2.49 -7.42
CA ILE A 312 0.45 -3.72 -8.09
C ILE A 312 1.67 -4.35 -7.40
N VAL A 313 2.60 -3.53 -6.89
CA VAL A 313 3.75 -4.02 -6.13
C VAL A 313 3.30 -4.72 -4.84
N ILE A 314 2.36 -4.12 -4.10
CA ILE A 314 1.78 -4.69 -2.89
C ILE A 314 1.05 -6.00 -3.20
N ASP A 315 0.25 -6.05 -4.26
CA ASP A 315 -0.45 -7.26 -4.68
C ASP A 315 0.53 -8.40 -4.95
N ARG A 316 1.61 -8.14 -5.71
CA ARG A 316 2.66 -9.13 -5.97
C ARG A 316 3.41 -9.57 -4.71
N ILE A 317 3.64 -8.68 -3.76
CA ILE A 317 4.24 -9.03 -2.46
C ILE A 317 3.31 -9.96 -1.69
N ASN A 318 2.02 -9.63 -1.64
CA ASN A 318 1.02 -10.41 -0.91
C ASN A 318 0.82 -11.79 -1.56
N ASP A 319 0.80 -11.88 -2.89
CA ASP A 319 0.78 -13.14 -3.63
C ASP A 319 2.02 -13.98 -3.38
N TYR A 320 3.21 -13.36 -3.34
CA TYR A 320 4.46 -14.05 -3.07
C TYR A 320 4.53 -14.61 -1.65
N LEU A 321 4.04 -13.86 -0.66
CA LEU A 321 3.94 -14.34 0.72
C LEU A 321 2.85 -15.40 0.90
N GLY A 322 1.77 -15.27 0.12
CA GLY A 322 0.55 -16.09 0.20
C GLY A 322 -0.44 -15.54 1.20
N GLN A 323 -1.74 -15.59 0.86
CA GLN A 323 -2.84 -14.99 1.64
C GLN A 323 -2.90 -15.44 3.10
N ASN A 324 -2.48 -16.68 3.40
CA ASN A 324 -2.49 -17.25 4.75
C ASN A 324 -1.18 -16.98 5.53
N HIS A 325 -0.28 -16.17 5.00
CA HIS A 325 0.99 -15.90 5.67
C HIS A 325 0.76 -15.12 6.97
N PRO A 326 1.34 -15.53 8.11
CA PRO A 326 1.09 -14.88 9.41
C PRO A 326 1.41 -13.38 9.44
N VAL A 327 2.33 -12.94 8.59
CA VAL A 327 2.71 -11.53 8.49
C VAL A 327 1.62 -10.68 7.83
N LEU A 328 0.95 -11.19 6.80
CA LEU A 328 -0.20 -10.51 6.20
C LEU A 328 -1.34 -10.41 7.21
N GLN A 329 -1.58 -11.50 7.93
CA GLN A 329 -2.56 -11.51 9.00
C GLN A 329 -2.23 -10.48 10.09
N ARG A 330 -0.96 -10.30 10.47
CA ARG A 330 -0.60 -9.30 11.50
C ARG A 330 -0.54 -7.87 10.98
N LEU A 331 -0.62 -7.66 9.66
CA LEU A 331 -0.35 -6.38 9.02
C LEU A 331 0.99 -5.76 9.49
N ASP A 332 1.99 -6.61 9.72
CA ASP A 332 3.31 -6.21 10.20
C ASP A 332 4.30 -6.11 9.03
N PHE A 333 4.42 -4.90 8.48
CA PHE A 333 5.31 -4.65 7.34
C PHE A 333 6.77 -4.95 7.65
N GLU A 334 7.25 -4.71 8.87
CA GLU A 334 8.66 -4.96 9.20
C GLU A 334 8.96 -6.46 9.20
N SER A 335 8.04 -7.28 9.72
CA SER A 335 8.13 -8.73 9.56
C SER A 335 8.06 -9.17 8.10
N ALA A 336 7.27 -8.48 7.25
CA ALA A 336 7.20 -8.76 5.81
C ALA A 336 8.53 -8.47 5.14
N ARG A 337 9.07 -7.27 5.38
CA ARG A 337 10.37 -6.81 4.91
C ARG A 337 11.47 -7.79 5.30
N MET A 338 11.56 -8.19 6.56
CA MET A 338 12.56 -9.15 7.04
C MET A 338 12.43 -10.51 6.33
N THR A 339 11.20 -10.99 6.13
CA THR A 339 10.94 -12.25 5.42
C THR A 339 11.41 -12.19 3.97
N LEU A 340 11.10 -11.09 3.27
CA LEU A 340 11.50 -10.86 1.88
C LEU A 340 13.02 -10.70 1.73
N GLU A 341 13.67 -10.00 2.66
CA GLU A 341 15.14 -9.83 2.71
C GLU A 341 15.87 -11.16 2.96
N LEU A 342 15.32 -12.00 3.85
CA LEU A 342 15.85 -13.33 4.11
C LEU A 342 15.73 -14.23 2.88
N ASN A 343 14.57 -14.24 2.23
CA ASN A 343 14.35 -15.04 1.01
C ASN A 343 15.31 -14.62 -0.11
N ASP A 344 15.50 -13.32 -0.34
CA ASP A 344 16.47 -12.82 -1.32
C ASP A 344 17.91 -13.27 -1.00
N SER A 345 18.28 -13.29 0.29
CA SER A 345 19.60 -13.74 0.74
C SER A 345 19.80 -15.24 0.54
N VAL A 346 18.77 -16.05 0.82
CA VAL A 346 18.79 -17.50 0.63
C VAL A 346 18.87 -17.87 -0.86
N GLU A 347 18.07 -17.22 -1.71
CA GLU A 347 18.10 -17.44 -3.17
C GLU A 347 19.49 -17.15 -3.77
N LYS A 348 20.14 -16.06 -3.34
CA LYS A 348 21.53 -15.74 -3.74
C LYS A 348 22.53 -16.80 -3.30
N MET A 349 22.38 -17.32 -2.08
CA MET A 349 23.27 -18.36 -1.56
C MET A 349 23.19 -19.61 -2.44
N PHE A 350 21.98 -20.06 -2.78
CA PHE A 350 21.79 -21.21 -3.67
C PHE A 350 22.28 -20.93 -5.11
N ALA A 351 22.06 -19.72 -5.63
CA ALA A 351 22.56 -19.34 -6.95
C ALA A 351 24.10 -19.34 -7.02
N ASN A 352 24.77 -18.94 -5.94
CA ASN A 352 26.23 -18.96 -5.86
C ASN A 352 26.78 -20.38 -5.76
N LEU A 353 26.18 -21.25 -4.93
CA LEU A 353 26.53 -22.67 -4.85
C LEU A 353 26.39 -23.38 -6.21
N GLY A 354 25.35 -23.04 -6.98
CA GLY A 354 25.18 -23.56 -8.34
C GLY A 354 26.29 -23.13 -9.30
N LYS A 355 26.77 -21.88 -9.19
CA LYS A 355 27.90 -21.37 -9.99
C LYS A 355 29.23 -22.00 -9.61
N GLU A 356 29.46 -22.24 -8.32
CA GLU A 356 30.68 -22.89 -7.81
C GLU A 356 30.77 -24.33 -8.31
N LYS A 357 29.69 -25.12 -8.16
CA LYS A 357 29.64 -26.50 -8.69
C LYS A 357 29.86 -26.56 -10.20
N LYS A 358 29.31 -25.60 -10.95
CA LYS A 358 29.53 -25.52 -12.39
C LYS A 358 31.01 -25.26 -12.72
N ARG A 359 31.66 -24.34 -12.01
CA ARG A 359 33.10 -24.06 -12.18
C ARG A 359 33.96 -25.28 -11.82
N GLU A 360 33.62 -26.00 -10.75
CA GLU A 360 34.30 -27.24 -10.37
C GLU A 360 34.19 -28.29 -11.49
N SER A 361 32.98 -28.54 -12.02
CA SER A 361 32.77 -29.48 -13.13
C SER A 361 33.51 -29.08 -14.42
N GLU A 362 33.59 -27.78 -14.72
CA GLU A 362 34.33 -27.25 -15.87
C GLU A 362 35.84 -27.47 -15.66
N SER A 363 36.37 -27.20 -14.47
CA SER A 363 37.77 -27.46 -14.13
C SER A 363 38.16 -28.94 -14.08
N GLU A 364 37.26 -29.82 -13.62
CA GLU A 364 37.48 -31.26 -13.64
C GLU A 364 37.51 -31.78 -15.08
N SER A 365 36.58 -31.34 -15.93
CA SER A 365 36.54 -31.70 -17.36
C SER A 365 37.74 -31.18 -18.16
N GLU A 366 38.26 -29.98 -17.83
CA GLU A 366 39.52 -29.49 -18.40
C GLU A 366 40.74 -30.29 -17.90
N SER A 367 40.75 -30.71 -16.64
CA SER A 367 41.82 -31.53 -16.08
C SER A 367 41.89 -32.92 -16.72
N ASP A 368 40.73 -33.57 -16.95
CA ASP A 368 40.64 -34.89 -17.59
C ASP A 368 40.88 -34.82 -19.09
N GLY A 369 40.40 -33.79 -19.77
CA GLY A 369 40.74 -33.52 -21.17
C GLY A 369 42.24 -33.29 -21.37
N THR A 370 42.90 -32.63 -20.42
CA THR A 370 44.37 -32.42 -20.46
C THR A 370 45.13 -33.70 -20.15
N ARG A 371 44.63 -34.55 -19.24
CA ARG A 371 45.22 -35.87 -18.93
C ARG A 371 45.11 -36.82 -20.12
N CYS A 372 43.97 -36.85 -20.80
CA CYS A 372 43.74 -37.67 -21.98
C CYS A 372 44.62 -37.23 -23.17
N LYS A 373 44.73 -35.92 -23.45
CA LYS A 373 45.64 -35.40 -24.48
C LYS A 373 47.12 -35.69 -24.19
N LYS A 374 47.55 -35.63 -22.92
CA LYS A 374 48.93 -36.01 -22.53
C LYS A 374 49.17 -37.51 -22.70
N PHE A 375 48.18 -38.35 -22.37
CA PHE A 375 48.27 -39.80 -22.57
C PHE A 375 48.33 -40.17 -24.06
N GLU A 376 47.46 -39.61 -24.91
CA GLU A 376 47.50 -39.83 -26.36
C GLU A 376 48.82 -39.36 -27.00
N ALA A 377 49.36 -38.22 -26.55
CA ALA A 377 50.67 -37.74 -27.01
C ALA A 377 51.82 -38.67 -26.58
N SER A 378 51.75 -39.25 -25.38
CA SER A 378 52.72 -40.24 -24.89
C SER A 378 52.63 -41.55 -25.68
N VAL A 379 51.42 -42.08 -25.89
CA VAL A 379 51.16 -43.30 -26.68
C VAL A 379 51.62 -43.13 -28.13
N ARG A 380 51.38 -41.97 -28.76
CA ARG A 380 51.89 -41.67 -30.11
C ARG A 380 53.41 -41.61 -30.18
N ARG A 381 54.10 -41.12 -29.15
CA ARG A 381 55.58 -41.13 -29.09
C ARG A 381 56.13 -42.55 -28.95
N GLU A 382 55.49 -43.38 -28.14
CA GLU A 382 55.89 -44.77 -27.93
C GLU A 382 55.67 -45.64 -29.19
N LEU A 383 54.55 -45.45 -29.88
CA LEU A 383 54.26 -46.10 -31.17
C LEU A 383 55.24 -45.69 -32.28
N LYS A 384 55.72 -44.45 -32.27
CA LYS A 384 56.78 -44.01 -33.21
C LYS A 384 58.12 -44.67 -32.91
N ARG A 385 58.46 -44.92 -31.64
CA ARG A 385 59.70 -45.62 -31.26
C ARG A 385 59.70 -47.09 -31.67
N ARG A 386 58.56 -47.78 -31.59
CA ARG A 386 58.44 -49.21 -31.98
C ARG A 386 58.46 -49.48 -33.49
N LYS A 387 58.34 -48.46 -34.34
CA LYS A 387 58.44 -48.60 -35.81
C LYS A 387 59.87 -48.37 -36.36
N LEU A 388 60.85 -48.17 -35.48
CA LEU A 388 62.26 -47.90 -35.81
C LEU A 388 63.21 -49.03 -35.41
N VAL A 389 62.66 -50.18 -35.02
CA VAL A 389 63.34 -51.47 -34.87
C VAL A 389 62.75 -52.39 -35.92
#